data_AF-A0A2R6LAA7-F1
#
_entry.id   AF-A0A2R6LAA7-F1
#
_cell.length_a   1.000
_cell.length_b   1.000
_cell.length_c   1.000
_cell.angle_alpha   90.00
_cell.angle_beta   90.00
_cell.angle_gamma   90.00
#
_symmetry.space_group_name_H-M   'P 1'
#
loop_
_entity.id
_entity.type
_entity.pdbx_description
1 polymer ?
#
loop_
_entity_poly.entity_id
_entity_poly.type
_entity_poly.pdbx_seq_one_letter_code
_entity_poly.pdbx_strand_id
1 'polypeptide(L)'
;MSSRSAVDVESGWDQFRRVRLHFHRYRTDTGVARKTGLALALAVLTGLAAQVRIPLPFTPVPITLQTFAVLLTGVLLGARWGGASQGLYAGLGVAGVPWFAGWSAGLGRLFGPTGGYVLGFVLAATLVGFLTDRYARAREPAGLLAVLFVANFAVVYGVGLPWLYGWLALVRGTSPTVAGVLELGLLPFVLGDLAKLLAAAGVGWVLSPGDEFDAPRTGVSARGDATRTSTEPDETER
;
A
#
# COMPACT_ATOMS: atom_id res chain seq x y z
N MET A 1 33.22 -42.26 9.23
CA MET A 1 31.79 -42.45 9.60
C MET A 1 31.50 -41.49 10.74
N SER A 2 30.58 -40.55 10.75
CA SER A 2 29.53 -40.09 9.84
C SER A 2 29.40 -38.58 10.12
N SER A 3 29.61 -37.75 9.11
CA SER A 3 29.28 -36.32 9.15
C SER A 3 27.75 -36.21 9.32
N ARG A 4 27.30 -35.67 10.45
CA ARG A 4 25.90 -35.29 10.64
C ARG A 4 25.74 -33.90 10.03
N SER A 5 25.03 -33.85 8.91
CA SER A 5 24.59 -32.63 8.25
C SER A 5 23.81 -31.77 9.24
N ALA A 6 24.39 -30.63 9.62
CA ALA A 6 23.66 -29.53 10.20
C ALA A 6 22.67 -29.06 9.12
N VAL A 7 21.43 -29.54 9.22
CA VAL A 7 20.30 -28.89 8.57
C VAL A 7 20.15 -27.58 9.33
N ASP A 8 20.67 -26.49 8.75
CA ASP A 8 20.42 -25.13 9.24
C ASP A 8 18.91 -24.91 9.23
N VAL A 9 18.29 -25.13 10.39
CA VAL A 9 16.91 -24.73 10.64
C VAL A 9 16.95 -23.21 10.73
N GLU A 10 16.76 -22.54 9.59
CA GLU A 10 16.58 -21.09 9.58
C GLU A 10 15.52 -20.70 10.60
N SER A 11 15.89 -19.82 11.53
CA SER A 11 14.93 -19.38 12.54
C SER A 11 13.78 -18.65 11.84
N GLY A 12 12.57 -18.73 12.38
CA GLY A 12 11.41 -17.99 11.82
C GLY A 12 11.69 -16.48 11.70
N TRP A 13 12.60 -15.96 12.52
CA TRP A 13 13.09 -14.58 12.46
C TRP A 13 13.96 -14.28 11.23
N ASP A 14 14.79 -15.23 10.81
CA ASP A 14 15.62 -15.09 9.61
C ASP A 14 14.77 -15.14 8.35
N GLN A 15 13.78 -16.05 8.32
CA GLN A 15 12.80 -16.12 7.23
C GLN A 15 11.99 -14.83 7.12
N PHE A 16 11.54 -14.28 8.25
CA PHE A 16 10.83 -13.00 8.30
C PHE A 16 11.70 -11.82 7.80
N ARG A 17 12.97 -11.77 8.20
CA ARG A 17 13.93 -10.74 7.73
C ARG A 17 14.19 -10.83 6.22
N ARG A 18 14.32 -12.03 5.65
CA ARG A 18 14.55 -12.21 4.21
C ARG A 18 13.39 -11.70 3.36
N VAL A 19 12.14 -11.94 3.77
CA VAL A 19 10.94 -11.43 3.07
C VAL A 19 10.96 -9.90 2.97
N ARG A 20 11.28 -9.22 4.08
CA ARG A 20 11.36 -7.75 4.14
C ARG A 20 12.49 -7.19 3.27
N LEU A 21 13.66 -7.85 3.25
CA LEU A 21 14.81 -7.48 2.42
C LEU A 21 14.54 -7.59 0.92
N HIS A 22 13.88 -8.67 0.50
CA HIS A 22 13.57 -8.90 -0.92
C HIS A 22 12.65 -7.80 -1.48
N PHE A 23 11.74 -7.29 -0.64
CA PHE A 23 10.83 -6.22 -1.00
C PHE A 23 11.53 -4.87 -1.24
N HIS A 24 12.56 -4.55 -0.46
CA HIS A 24 13.32 -3.30 -0.62
C HIS A 24 14.03 -3.25 -1.97
N ARG A 25 14.78 -4.31 -2.31
CA ARG A 25 15.41 -4.46 -3.64
C ARG A 25 14.40 -4.47 -4.77
N TYR A 26 13.22 -5.06 -4.55
CA TYR A 26 12.14 -5.07 -5.54
C TYR A 26 11.63 -3.66 -5.89
N ARG A 27 11.59 -2.72 -4.93
CA ARG A 27 11.17 -1.33 -5.17
C ARG A 27 12.20 -0.53 -5.97
N THR A 28 13.49 -0.76 -5.74
CA THR A 28 14.58 0.05 -6.34
C THR A 28 15.16 -0.57 -7.62
N ASP A 29 15.36 -1.89 -7.68
CA ASP A 29 16.20 -2.56 -8.70
C ASP A 29 15.40 -3.24 -9.83
N THR A 30 14.12 -2.92 -10.00
CA THR A 30 13.28 -3.52 -11.03
C THR A 30 13.11 -2.63 -12.25
N GLY A 31 13.28 -3.22 -13.44
CA GLY A 31 13.05 -2.53 -14.71
C GLY A 31 11.60 -2.04 -14.86
N VAL A 32 11.40 -0.99 -15.65
CA VAL A 32 10.10 -0.32 -15.87
C VAL A 32 9.00 -1.31 -16.24
N ALA A 33 9.29 -2.28 -17.12
CA ALA A 33 8.33 -3.30 -17.53
C ALA A 33 7.75 -4.10 -16.35
N ARG A 34 8.61 -4.51 -15.41
CA ARG A 34 8.17 -5.24 -14.21
C ARG A 34 7.29 -4.35 -13.33
N LYS A 35 7.70 -3.10 -13.09
CA LYS A 35 6.94 -2.13 -12.30
C LYS A 35 5.55 -1.86 -12.89
N THR A 36 5.45 -1.75 -14.21
CA THR A 36 4.15 -1.65 -14.90
C THR A 36 3.30 -2.90 -14.68
N GLY A 37 3.87 -4.10 -14.81
CA GLY A 37 3.14 -5.35 -14.55
C GLY A 37 2.60 -5.44 -13.11
N LEU A 38 3.36 -4.95 -12.14
CA LEU A 38 2.97 -4.92 -10.72
C LEU A 38 1.90 -3.86 -10.44
N ALA A 39 2.03 -2.68 -11.06
CA ALA A 39 1.01 -1.65 -11.01
C ALA A 39 -0.31 -2.14 -11.59
N LEU A 40 -0.27 -2.89 -12.71
CA LEU A 40 -1.46 -3.54 -13.27
C LEU A 40 -2.01 -4.62 -12.35
N ALA A 41 -1.17 -5.48 -11.78
CA ALA A 41 -1.61 -6.52 -10.85
C ALA A 41 -2.33 -5.94 -9.62
N LEU A 42 -1.83 -4.83 -9.07
CA LEU A 42 -2.48 -4.18 -7.93
C LEU A 42 -3.73 -3.38 -8.34
N ALA A 43 -3.80 -2.89 -9.59
CA ALA A 43 -5.03 -2.33 -10.15
C ALA A 43 -6.12 -3.42 -10.28
N VAL A 44 -5.74 -4.60 -10.75
CA VAL A 44 -6.61 -5.79 -10.79
C VAL A 44 -7.05 -6.19 -9.38
N LEU A 45 -6.15 -6.17 -8.40
CA LEU A 45 -6.49 -6.42 -6.99
C LEU A 45 -7.55 -5.42 -6.50
N THR A 46 -7.41 -4.12 -6.78
CA THR A 46 -8.44 -3.11 -6.47
C THR A 46 -9.77 -3.46 -7.15
N GLY A 47 -9.73 -3.86 -8.42
CA GLY A 47 -10.92 -4.27 -9.18
C GLY A 47 -11.63 -5.50 -8.62
N LEU A 48 -10.88 -6.52 -8.19
CA LEU A 48 -11.42 -7.71 -7.54
C LEU A 48 -11.97 -7.38 -6.14
N ALA A 49 -11.28 -6.55 -5.37
CA ALA A 49 -11.75 -6.05 -4.09
C ALA A 49 -13.04 -5.20 -4.22
N ALA A 50 -13.27 -4.57 -5.37
CA ALA A 50 -14.53 -3.88 -5.69
C ALA A 50 -15.73 -4.81 -5.78
N GLN A 51 -15.51 -6.10 -6.01
CA GLN A 51 -16.59 -7.08 -6.15
C GLN A 51 -17.02 -7.66 -4.80
N VAL A 52 -16.14 -7.58 -3.79
CA VAL A 52 -16.53 -7.78 -2.39
C VAL A 52 -17.29 -6.53 -1.94
N ARG A 53 -18.58 -6.50 -2.28
CA ARG A 53 -19.47 -5.35 -2.04
C ARG A 53 -20.74 -5.75 -1.29
N ILE A 54 -21.19 -4.85 -0.44
CA ILE A 54 -22.48 -4.92 0.25
C ILE A 54 -23.26 -3.67 -0.18
N PRO A 55 -24.24 -3.80 -1.10
CA PRO A 55 -25.09 -2.68 -1.47
C PRO A 55 -26.00 -2.32 -0.28
N LEU A 56 -26.17 -1.03 -0.02
CA LEU A 56 -27.04 -0.52 1.02
C LEU A 56 -28.28 0.11 0.35
N PRO A 57 -29.51 -0.27 0.73
CA PRO A 57 -30.71 0.17 0.01
C PRO A 57 -30.99 1.67 0.13
N PHE A 58 -30.42 2.33 1.14
CA PHE A 58 -30.66 3.74 1.45
C PHE A 58 -29.58 4.69 0.91
N THR A 59 -28.45 4.19 0.40
CA THR A 59 -27.37 5.03 -0.16
C THR A 59 -26.92 4.53 -1.53
N PRO A 60 -26.60 5.44 -2.48
CA PRO A 60 -26.10 5.04 -3.80
C PRO A 60 -24.65 4.51 -3.76
N VAL A 61 -23.95 4.60 -2.63
CA VAL A 61 -22.56 4.15 -2.46
C VAL A 61 -22.55 2.78 -1.76
N PRO A 62 -22.06 1.70 -2.40
CA PRO A 62 -21.95 0.41 -1.75
C PRO A 62 -20.76 0.36 -0.78
N ILE A 63 -20.84 -0.45 0.27
CA ILE A 63 -19.65 -0.81 1.06
C ILE A 63 -18.81 -1.74 0.20
N THR A 64 -17.51 -1.47 0.04
CA THR A 64 -16.60 -2.34 -0.72
C THR A 64 -15.28 -2.58 0.00
N LEU A 65 -14.53 -3.60 -0.43
CA LEU A 65 -13.16 -3.87 0.03
C LEU A 65 -12.09 -3.03 -0.72
N GLN A 66 -12.49 -2.12 -1.62
CA GLN A 66 -11.57 -1.40 -2.50
C GLN A 66 -10.57 -0.55 -1.74
N THR A 67 -11.02 0.19 -0.72
CA THR A 67 -10.16 1.10 0.06
C THR A 67 -9.00 0.37 0.71
N PHE A 68 -9.19 -0.89 1.14
CA PHE A 68 -8.09 -1.74 1.61
C PHE A 68 -7.02 -1.95 0.53
N ALA A 69 -7.43 -2.39 -0.67
CA ALA A 69 -6.50 -2.66 -1.77
C ALA A 69 -5.79 -1.40 -2.27
N VAL A 70 -6.51 -0.27 -2.35
CA VAL A 70 -5.99 1.05 -2.74
C VAL A 70 -4.88 1.49 -1.80
N LEU A 71 -5.14 1.45 -0.49
CA LEU A 71 -4.19 1.91 0.51
C LEU A 71 -2.97 0.99 0.57
N LEU A 72 -3.19 -0.33 0.55
CA LEU A 72 -2.11 -1.31 0.46
C LEU A 72 -1.25 -1.10 -0.79
N THR A 73 -1.87 -0.74 -1.92
CA THR A 73 -1.13 -0.44 -3.17
C THR A 73 -0.15 0.72 -3.00
N GLY A 74 -0.56 1.79 -2.29
CA GLY A 74 0.34 2.89 -1.94
C GLY A 74 1.52 2.41 -1.09
N VAL A 75 1.23 1.59 -0.07
CA VAL A 75 2.25 1.02 0.82
C VAL A 75 3.24 0.11 0.09
N LEU A 76 2.82 -0.59 -0.97
CA LEU A 76 3.66 -1.57 -1.67
C LEU A 76 4.43 -0.98 -2.86
N LEU A 77 3.82 -0.06 -3.62
CA LEU A 77 4.41 0.45 -4.85
C LEU A 77 5.07 1.84 -4.69
N GLY A 78 4.86 2.51 -3.57
CA GLY A 78 5.37 3.87 -3.35
C GLY A 78 4.60 4.92 -4.15
N ALA A 79 5.02 6.18 -4.10
CA ALA A 79 4.21 7.31 -4.57
C ALA A 79 3.84 7.19 -6.07
N ARG A 80 4.88 7.04 -6.91
CA ARG A 80 4.73 7.08 -8.37
C ARG A 80 3.94 5.88 -8.90
N TRP A 81 4.32 4.68 -8.49
CA TRP A 81 3.73 3.45 -9.01
C TRP A 81 2.43 3.07 -8.30
N GLY A 82 2.24 3.48 -7.05
CA GLY A 82 0.96 3.36 -6.35
C GLY A 82 -0.11 4.24 -6.98
N GLY A 83 0.22 5.52 -7.23
CA GLY A 83 -0.63 6.44 -7.98
C GLY A 83 -0.92 5.95 -9.39
N ALA A 84 0.11 5.53 -10.14
CA ALA A 84 -0.06 4.98 -11.48
C ALA A 84 -0.94 3.73 -11.50
N SER A 85 -0.83 2.83 -10.52
CA SER A 85 -1.69 1.65 -10.38
C SER A 85 -3.16 2.02 -10.23
N GLN A 86 -3.48 2.97 -9.33
CA GLN A 86 -4.87 3.41 -9.17
C GLN A 86 -5.35 4.24 -10.37
N GLY A 87 -4.44 4.94 -11.06
CA GLY A 87 -4.70 5.57 -12.35
C GLY A 87 -5.05 4.56 -13.44
N LEU A 88 -4.36 3.42 -13.50
CA LEU A 88 -4.69 2.31 -14.39
C LEU A 88 -6.07 1.72 -14.03
N TYR A 89 -6.34 1.52 -12.74
CA TYR A 89 -7.66 1.08 -12.26
C TYR A 89 -8.78 2.00 -12.76
N ALA A 90 -8.63 3.32 -12.59
CA ALA A 90 -9.60 4.29 -13.06
C ALA A 90 -9.69 4.34 -14.60
N GLY A 91 -8.55 4.48 -15.28
CA GLY A 91 -8.45 4.69 -16.72
C GLY A 91 -8.94 3.49 -17.54
N LEU A 92 -8.50 2.28 -17.21
CA LEU A 92 -8.96 1.08 -17.92
C LEU A 92 -10.42 0.75 -17.57
N GLY A 93 -10.86 1.06 -16.35
CA GLY A 93 -12.28 0.97 -15.99
C GLY A 93 -13.15 1.89 -16.84
N VAL A 94 -12.71 3.12 -17.07
CA VAL A 94 -13.34 4.06 -18.01
C VAL A 94 -13.28 3.55 -19.46
N ALA A 95 -12.17 2.95 -19.87
CA ALA A 95 -11.98 2.37 -21.21
C ALA A 95 -12.81 1.10 -21.46
N GLY A 96 -13.47 0.54 -20.43
CA GLY A 96 -14.43 -0.56 -20.59
C GLY A 96 -14.10 -1.84 -19.81
N VAL A 97 -13.01 -1.88 -19.04
CA VAL A 97 -12.71 -3.03 -18.17
C VAL A 97 -13.75 -3.11 -17.03
N PRO A 98 -14.51 -4.21 -16.90
CA PRO A 98 -15.65 -4.31 -15.99
C PRO A 98 -15.24 -4.65 -14.56
N TRP A 99 -14.43 -3.81 -13.94
CA TRP A 99 -13.90 -4.08 -12.60
C TRP A 99 -14.29 -3.04 -11.55
N PHE A 100 -15.11 -2.05 -11.91
CA PHE A 100 -15.74 -1.21 -10.90
C PHE A 100 -16.78 -2.03 -10.14
N ALA A 101 -17.20 -1.55 -8.97
CA ALA A 101 -18.10 -2.29 -8.09
C ALA A 101 -19.35 -2.80 -8.84
N GLY A 102 -19.59 -4.12 -8.75
CA GLY A 102 -20.68 -4.80 -9.44
C GLY A 102 -20.39 -5.08 -10.92
N TRP A 103 -19.16 -5.48 -11.24
CA TRP A 103 -18.69 -5.79 -12.60
C TRP A 103 -19.02 -4.72 -13.63
N SER A 104 -18.92 -3.45 -13.22
CA SER A 104 -19.30 -2.31 -14.04
C SER A 104 -18.08 -1.64 -14.67
N ALA A 105 -18.30 -0.92 -15.77
CA ALA A 105 -17.27 -0.20 -16.51
C ALA A 105 -17.82 1.11 -17.10
N GLY A 106 -16.94 1.88 -17.71
CA GLY A 106 -17.28 3.00 -18.57
C GLY A 106 -17.31 4.34 -17.87
N LEU A 107 -17.27 5.40 -18.67
CA LEU A 107 -17.22 6.78 -18.24
C LEU A 107 -18.40 7.18 -17.34
N GLY A 108 -19.59 6.63 -17.60
CA GLY A 108 -20.79 6.89 -16.79
C GLY A 108 -20.68 6.45 -15.33
N ARG A 109 -19.81 5.49 -15.01
CA ARG A 109 -19.53 5.09 -13.62
C ARG A 109 -18.66 6.11 -12.90
N LEU A 110 -17.73 6.74 -13.63
CA LEU A 110 -16.92 7.83 -13.08
C LEU A 110 -17.76 9.09 -12.89
N PHE A 111 -18.74 9.38 -13.75
CA PHE A 111 -19.73 10.45 -13.53
C PHE A 111 -20.88 10.09 -12.57
N GLY A 112 -20.82 8.90 -11.97
CA GLY A 112 -21.79 8.42 -10.99
C GLY A 112 -21.51 8.89 -9.56
N PRO A 113 -22.27 8.40 -8.57
CA PRO A 113 -22.17 8.81 -7.16
C PRO A 113 -20.81 8.48 -6.53
N THR A 114 -20.11 7.47 -7.04
CA THR A 114 -18.83 6.97 -6.50
C THR A 114 -17.59 7.54 -7.20
N GLY A 115 -17.77 8.40 -8.21
CA GLY A 115 -16.69 8.92 -9.05
C GLY A 115 -15.55 9.57 -8.28
N GLY A 116 -15.90 10.48 -7.37
CA GLY A 116 -14.92 11.20 -6.55
C GLY A 116 -14.11 10.30 -5.62
N TYR A 117 -14.67 9.18 -5.18
CA TYR A 117 -13.92 8.20 -4.38
C TYR A 117 -12.85 7.51 -5.23
N VAL A 118 -13.17 7.16 -6.48
CA VAL A 118 -12.20 6.58 -7.44
C VAL A 118 -11.07 7.56 -7.74
N LEU A 119 -11.38 8.85 -7.92
CA LEU A 119 -10.34 9.89 -8.05
C LEU A 119 -9.52 10.03 -6.77
N GLY A 120 -10.19 10.01 -5.61
CA GLY A 120 -9.57 10.00 -4.29
C GLY A 120 -8.61 8.81 -4.09
N PHE A 121 -8.87 7.65 -4.69
CA PHE A 121 -7.98 6.48 -4.61
C PHE A 121 -6.60 6.75 -5.22
N VAL A 122 -6.55 7.48 -6.35
CA VAL A 122 -5.28 7.85 -6.98
C VAL A 122 -4.45 8.74 -6.06
N LEU A 123 -5.09 9.75 -5.48
CA LEU A 123 -4.45 10.69 -4.56
C LEU A 123 -4.03 10.01 -3.26
N ALA A 124 -4.89 9.17 -2.69
CA ALA A 124 -4.63 8.45 -1.46
C ALA A 124 -3.45 7.47 -1.62
N ALA A 125 -3.43 6.66 -2.69
CA ALA A 125 -2.31 5.75 -2.94
C ALA A 125 -0.99 6.50 -3.17
N THR A 126 -1.05 7.65 -3.86
CA THR A 126 0.12 8.52 -4.07
C THR A 126 0.64 9.10 -2.74
N LEU A 127 -0.26 9.59 -1.88
CA LEU A 127 0.09 10.17 -0.57
C LEU A 127 0.68 9.10 0.36
N VAL A 128 0.03 7.95 0.47
CA VAL A 128 0.53 6.83 1.29
C VAL A 128 1.91 6.41 0.82
N GLY A 129 2.08 6.23 -0.49
CA GLY A 129 3.37 5.91 -1.07
C GLY A 129 4.42 6.99 -0.78
N PHE A 130 4.08 8.26 -0.95
CA PHE A 130 5.01 9.37 -0.68
C PHE A 130 5.48 9.42 0.77
N LEU A 131 4.56 9.29 1.73
CA LEU A 131 4.89 9.35 3.13
C LEU A 131 5.69 8.12 3.57
N THR A 132 5.33 6.93 3.10
CA THR A 132 6.06 5.70 3.40
C THR A 132 7.43 5.67 2.72
N ASP A 133 7.59 6.24 1.53
CA ASP A 133 8.90 6.36 0.87
C ASP A 133 9.81 7.34 1.62
N ARG A 134 9.26 8.47 2.08
CA ARG A 134 10.05 9.58 2.66
C ARG A 134 10.35 9.44 4.16
N TYR A 135 9.46 8.85 4.94
CA TYR A 135 9.56 8.84 6.40
C TYR A 135 9.58 7.41 6.93
N ALA A 136 10.68 7.03 7.59
CA ALA A 136 10.85 5.69 8.14
C ALA A 136 9.78 5.36 9.21
N ARG A 137 9.48 6.34 10.09
CA ARG A 137 8.36 6.27 11.06
C ARG A 137 7.00 5.97 10.42
N ALA A 138 6.77 6.36 9.17
CA ALA A 138 5.52 6.06 8.47
C ALA A 138 5.39 4.57 8.08
N ARG A 139 6.45 3.77 8.25
CA ARG A 139 6.48 2.31 8.04
C ARG A 139 6.32 1.52 9.34
N GLU A 140 6.44 2.19 10.49
CA GLU A 140 6.14 1.59 11.80
C GLU A 140 4.63 1.36 11.97
N PRO A 141 4.18 0.40 12.82
CA PRO A 141 2.76 0.05 12.92
C PRO A 141 1.83 1.25 13.18
N ALA A 142 2.18 2.10 14.16
CA ALA A 142 1.38 3.27 14.52
C ALA A 142 1.43 4.37 13.46
N GLY A 143 2.62 4.65 12.91
CA GLY A 143 2.79 5.66 11.86
C GLY A 143 2.11 5.26 10.56
N LEU A 144 2.20 3.98 10.18
CA LEU A 144 1.51 3.43 9.03
C LEU A 144 -0.01 3.55 9.19
N LEU A 145 -0.55 3.11 10.35
CA LEU A 145 -1.98 3.25 10.63
C LEU A 145 -2.45 4.71 10.55
N ALA A 146 -1.67 5.66 11.08
CA ALA A 146 -1.98 7.09 11.01
C ALA A 146 -1.98 7.60 9.56
N VAL A 147 -0.99 7.22 8.74
CA VAL A 147 -0.93 7.58 7.33
C VAL A 147 -2.12 7.02 6.56
N LEU A 148 -2.47 5.75 6.78
CA LEU A 148 -3.63 5.14 6.12
C LEU A 148 -4.95 5.78 6.56
N PHE A 149 -5.07 6.14 7.84
CA PHE A 149 -6.22 6.86 8.38
C PHE A 149 -6.41 8.21 7.70
N VAL A 150 -5.35 9.02 7.62
CA VAL A 150 -5.39 10.33 6.94
C VAL A 150 -5.71 10.16 5.45
N ALA A 151 -5.06 9.20 4.77
CA ALA A 151 -5.33 8.95 3.37
C ALA A 151 -6.79 8.53 3.12
N ASN A 152 -7.39 7.73 4.00
CA ASN A 152 -8.80 7.37 3.86
C ASN A 152 -9.72 8.55 4.21
N PHE A 153 -9.68 9.05 5.45
CA PHE A 153 -10.64 10.01 5.99
C PHE A 153 -10.47 11.43 5.46
N ALA A 154 -9.24 11.87 5.20
CA ALA A 154 -9.00 13.22 4.67
C ALA A 154 -8.97 13.22 3.13
N VAL A 155 -8.33 12.25 2.48
CA VAL A 155 -8.15 12.30 1.01
C VAL A 155 -9.28 11.61 0.26
N VAL A 156 -9.57 10.33 0.55
CA VAL A 156 -10.64 9.61 -0.16
C VAL A 156 -11.99 10.28 0.07
N TYR A 157 -12.36 10.54 1.32
CA TYR A 157 -13.63 11.24 1.61
C TYR A 157 -13.59 12.73 1.28
N GLY A 158 -12.43 13.39 1.39
CA GLY A 158 -12.30 14.81 1.01
C GLY A 158 -12.57 15.08 -0.46
N VAL A 159 -12.35 14.09 -1.34
CA VAL A 159 -12.73 14.17 -2.76
C VAL A 159 -14.09 13.50 -3.01
N GLY A 160 -14.35 12.37 -2.37
CA GLY A 160 -15.57 11.59 -2.56
C GLY A 160 -16.85 12.30 -2.11
N LEU A 161 -16.83 12.99 -0.97
CA LEU A 161 -18.04 13.62 -0.43
C LEU A 161 -18.46 14.88 -1.22
N PRO A 162 -17.56 15.83 -1.58
CA PRO A 162 -17.95 16.94 -2.44
C PRO A 162 -18.44 16.47 -3.81
N TRP A 163 -17.86 15.39 -4.34
CA TRP A 163 -18.34 14.76 -5.56
C TRP A 163 -19.76 14.21 -5.41
N LEU A 164 -20.02 13.44 -4.36
CA LEU A 164 -21.34 12.88 -4.08
C LEU A 164 -22.38 13.99 -3.89
N TYR A 165 -22.02 15.07 -3.18
CA TYR A 165 -22.83 16.27 -3.05
C TYR A 165 -23.20 16.85 -4.43
N GLY A 166 -22.20 17.08 -5.29
CA GLY A 166 -22.39 17.61 -6.63
C GLY A 166 -23.23 16.69 -7.51
N TRP A 167 -23.03 15.38 -7.43
CA TRP A 167 -23.84 14.41 -8.17
C TRP A 167 -25.31 14.42 -7.74
N LEU A 168 -25.57 14.46 -6.43
CA LEU A 168 -26.93 14.58 -5.90
C LEU A 168 -27.61 15.89 -6.35
N ALA A 169 -26.89 17.02 -6.24
CA ALA A 169 -27.42 18.32 -6.62
C ALA A 169 -27.65 18.47 -8.13
N LEU A 170 -26.67 18.11 -8.94
CA LEU A 170 -26.65 18.42 -10.38
C LEU A 170 -27.26 17.33 -11.24
N VAL A 171 -27.10 16.06 -10.87
CA VAL A 171 -27.56 14.91 -11.67
C VAL A 171 -28.89 14.37 -11.16
N ARG A 172 -29.08 14.33 -9.84
CA ARG A 172 -30.35 13.88 -9.23
C ARG A 172 -31.34 15.03 -9.00
N GLY A 173 -30.90 16.29 -9.12
CA GLY A 173 -31.75 17.46 -8.92
C GLY A 173 -32.25 17.61 -7.49
N THR A 174 -31.56 17.04 -6.50
CA THR A 174 -31.94 17.17 -5.09
C THR A 174 -31.24 18.37 -4.45
N SER A 175 -31.70 18.78 -3.27
CA SER A 175 -31.03 19.80 -2.45
C SER A 175 -30.39 19.14 -1.22
N PRO A 176 -29.25 18.44 -1.37
CA PRO A 176 -28.64 17.73 -0.25
C PRO A 176 -28.07 18.70 0.79
N THR A 177 -28.19 18.35 2.06
CA THR A 177 -27.47 19.01 3.15
C THR A 177 -26.11 18.33 3.36
N VAL A 178 -25.15 19.03 3.99
CA VAL A 178 -23.85 18.44 4.33
C VAL A 178 -24.04 17.22 5.23
N ALA A 179 -24.92 17.31 6.23
CA ALA A 179 -25.26 16.18 7.11
C ALA A 179 -25.80 14.98 6.32
N GLY A 180 -26.74 15.21 5.39
CA GLY A 180 -27.28 14.13 4.55
C GLY A 180 -26.21 13.47 3.68
N VAL A 181 -25.24 14.22 3.16
CA VAL A 181 -24.12 13.63 2.41
C VAL A 181 -23.20 12.81 3.30
N LEU A 182 -22.97 13.21 4.55
CA LEU A 182 -22.21 12.41 5.51
C LEU A 182 -22.94 11.12 5.89
N GLU A 183 -24.25 11.18 6.09
CA GLU A 183 -25.10 10.01 6.36
C GLU A 183 -25.11 9.01 5.21
N LEU A 184 -25.15 9.49 3.97
CA LEU A 184 -25.14 8.62 2.79
C LEU A 184 -23.74 8.14 2.41
N GLY A 185 -22.74 9.00 2.59
CA GLY A 185 -21.44 8.88 1.94
C GLY A 185 -20.26 8.58 2.85
N LEU A 186 -20.41 8.66 4.18
CA LEU A 186 -19.31 8.41 5.15
C LEU A 186 -19.74 7.50 6.31
N LEU A 187 -20.81 7.85 7.02
CA LEU A 187 -21.18 7.20 8.28
C LEU A 187 -21.37 5.68 8.19
N PRO A 188 -22.02 5.12 7.14
CA PRO A 188 -22.20 3.67 7.03
C PRO A 188 -20.88 2.89 6.85
N PHE A 189 -19.82 3.58 6.42
CA PHE A 189 -18.56 2.97 6.01
C PHE A 189 -17.49 3.03 7.10
N VAL A 190 -17.62 3.92 8.10
CA VAL A 190 -16.58 4.19 9.11
C VAL A 190 -16.09 2.91 9.77
N LEU A 191 -17.00 2.09 10.31
CA LEU A 191 -16.62 0.87 11.02
C LEU A 191 -15.87 -0.12 10.12
N GLY A 192 -16.39 -0.32 8.90
CA GLY A 192 -15.74 -1.18 7.91
C GLY A 192 -14.39 -0.64 7.46
N ASP A 193 -14.26 0.67 7.33
CA ASP A 193 -13.00 1.30 6.97
C ASP A 193 -11.96 1.16 8.08
N LEU A 194 -12.31 1.35 9.34
CA LEU A 194 -11.39 1.11 10.45
C LEU A 194 -10.83 -0.32 10.43
N ALA A 195 -11.68 -1.32 10.17
CA ALA A 195 -11.24 -2.71 10.02
C ALA A 195 -10.30 -2.89 8.81
N LYS A 196 -10.62 -2.27 7.66
CA LYS A 196 -9.76 -2.30 6.46
C LYS A 196 -8.42 -1.61 6.70
N LEU A 197 -8.40 -0.50 7.43
CA LEU A 197 -7.18 0.24 7.77
C LEU A 197 -6.25 -0.62 8.63
N LEU A 198 -6.81 -1.29 9.65
CA LEU A 198 -6.04 -2.21 10.50
C LEU A 198 -5.47 -3.38 9.69
N ALA A 199 -6.29 -3.98 8.81
CA ALA A 199 -5.84 -5.05 7.93
C ALA A 199 -4.73 -4.58 6.97
N ALA A 200 -4.91 -3.42 6.32
CA ALA A 200 -3.92 -2.86 5.40
C ALA A 200 -2.61 -2.49 6.10
N ALA A 201 -2.68 -1.92 7.30
CA ALA A 201 -1.51 -1.62 8.11
C ALA A 201 -0.79 -2.90 8.55
N GLY A 202 -1.52 -3.92 8.98
CA GLY A 202 -0.94 -5.22 9.36
C GLY A 202 -0.21 -5.89 8.19
N VAL A 203 -0.87 -6.02 7.04
CA VAL A 203 -0.27 -6.59 5.83
C VAL A 203 0.91 -5.73 5.35
N GLY A 204 0.73 -4.41 5.31
CA GLY A 204 1.74 -3.46 4.88
C GLY A 204 2.99 -3.49 5.77
N TRP A 205 2.83 -3.60 7.08
CA TRP A 205 3.93 -3.69 8.04
C TRP A 205 4.71 -5.01 7.92
N VAL A 206 4.01 -6.14 7.76
CA VAL A 206 4.64 -7.45 7.53
C VAL A 206 5.51 -7.42 6.27
N LEU A 207 5.04 -6.75 5.22
CA LEU A 207 5.73 -6.66 3.93
C LEU A 207 6.80 -5.57 3.87
N SER A 208 6.70 -4.50 4.68
CA SER A 208 7.62 -3.35 4.63
C SER A 208 8.78 -3.48 5.62
N PRO A 209 10.05 -3.38 5.20
CA PRO A 209 11.19 -3.27 6.11
C PRO A 209 11.16 -1.94 6.90
N GLY A 210 11.55 -2.01 8.18
CA GLY A 210 11.76 -0.84 9.03
C GLY A 210 13.19 -0.29 8.94
N ASP A 211 13.53 0.63 9.83
CA ASP A 211 14.74 1.45 9.85
C ASP A 211 16.06 0.67 9.85
N GLU A 212 16.05 -0.61 10.24
CA GLU A 212 17.24 -1.49 10.23
C GLU A 212 17.91 -1.61 8.85
N PHE A 213 17.20 -1.25 7.76
CA PHE A 213 17.70 -1.40 6.38
C PHE A 213 18.15 -0.10 5.70
N ASP A 214 17.81 1.08 6.27
CA ASP A 214 18.23 2.39 5.76
C ASP A 214 19.56 2.88 6.40
N ALA A 215 20.14 2.11 7.34
CA ALA A 215 21.41 2.46 7.97
C ALA A 215 22.58 2.33 6.95
N PRO A 216 23.45 3.35 6.83
CA PRO A 216 24.71 3.21 6.11
C PRO A 216 25.45 2.02 6.70
N ARG A 217 25.99 1.13 5.86
CA ARG A 217 26.83 0.01 6.31
C ARG A 217 28.11 0.57 6.93
N THR A 218 28.06 1.06 8.16
CA THR A 218 29.24 1.42 8.93
C THR A 218 29.86 0.14 9.46
N GLY A 219 30.85 -0.37 8.71
CA GLY A 219 31.98 -1.12 9.27
C GLY A 219 31.70 -2.52 9.81
N VAL A 220 31.50 -3.50 8.93
CA VAL A 220 31.91 -4.89 9.22
C VAL A 220 32.89 -5.32 8.14
N SER A 221 34.16 -4.93 8.32
CA SER A 221 35.35 -5.63 7.80
C SER A 221 36.62 -4.95 8.33
N ALA A 222 36.90 -5.10 9.62
CA ALA A 222 38.22 -4.76 10.20
C ALA A 222 38.50 -5.58 11.47
N ARG A 223 37.99 -6.82 11.54
CA ARG A 223 38.26 -7.72 12.66
C ARG A 223 38.45 -9.13 12.10
N GLY A 224 39.60 -9.34 11.46
CA GLY A 224 39.94 -10.62 10.85
C GLY A 224 41.28 -10.68 10.14
N ASP A 225 42.26 -9.84 10.50
CA ASP A 225 43.63 -10.01 10.00
C ASP A 225 44.70 -9.43 10.94
N ALA A 226 44.66 -9.83 12.22
CA ALA A 226 45.70 -9.47 13.19
C ALA A 226 46.21 -10.69 13.98
N THR A 227 46.08 -11.88 13.40
CA THR A 227 46.55 -13.14 14.00
C THR A 227 47.24 -14.00 12.95
N ARG A 228 48.28 -13.46 12.30
CA ARG A 228 49.28 -14.25 11.56
C ARG A 228 50.58 -13.47 11.31
N THR A 229 51.27 -13.14 12.39
CA THR A 229 52.75 -13.05 12.37
C THR A 229 53.24 -13.76 13.62
N SER A 230 53.30 -15.07 13.47
CA SER A 230 54.05 -16.00 14.29
C SER A 230 55.52 -15.59 14.35
N THR A 231 56.02 -15.39 15.58
CA THR A 231 57.29 -15.94 16.10
C THR A 231 58.41 -16.21 15.10
N GLU A 232 59.49 -15.44 15.22
CA GLU A 232 60.85 -15.93 15.01
C GLU A 232 61.76 -15.24 16.06
N PRO A 233 62.35 -15.98 17.03
CA PRO A 233 63.38 -15.45 17.90
C PRO A 233 64.75 -15.63 17.22
N ASP A 234 65.44 -14.52 16.94
CA ASP A 234 66.83 -14.55 16.47
C ASP A 234 67.76 -14.70 17.68
N GLU A 235 68.29 -15.91 17.82
CA GLU A 235 69.36 -16.28 18.73
C GLU A 235 70.68 -15.67 18.24
N THR A 236 71.37 -14.98 19.17
CA THR A 236 72.84 -14.90 19.31
C THR A 236 73.73 -15.16 18.08
N GLU A 237 74.56 -14.19 17.72
CA GLU A 237 76.03 -14.35 17.76
C GLU A 237 76.80 -13.03 17.53
N ARG A 238 77.63 -12.68 18.53
CA ARG A 238 78.95 -12.00 18.51
C ARG A 238 79.09 -10.57 17.98
#